data_AF-A0AAD7Z5E7-F1
#
_entry.id   AF-A0AAD7Z5E7-F1
#
_cell.length_a   1.000
_cell.length_b   1.000
_cell.length_c   1.000
_cell.angle_alpha   90.00
_cell.angle_beta   90.00
_cell.angle_gamma   90.00
#
_symmetry.space_group_name_H-M   'P 1'
#
loop_
_entity.id
_entity.type
_entity.pdbx_description
1 polymer ?
#
loop_
_entity_poly.entity_id
_entity_poly.type
_entity_poly.pdbx_seq_one_letter_code
_entity_poly.pdbx_strand_id
1 'polypeptide(L)'
;GGASASERDGVWDLTTMREDDFEQHVVYIVPDVPTEPGCPNRAESSLPRNLVLKPSQALSDVEFWSTGYIPTGTRFGPLVGEVYAKDAVPNTANRKYFWRVQIKEEPGQWPK
;
A
#
# COMPACT_ATOMS: atom_id res chain seq x y z
N GLY A 1 0.77 -38.75 -16.59
CA GLY A 1 1.32 -37.96 -15.48
C GLY A 1 1.39 -36.53 -15.92
N GLY A 2 0.84 -35.62 -15.12
CA GLY A 2 0.71 -34.20 -15.44
C GLY A 2 -0.53 -33.65 -14.77
N ALA A 3 -0.57 -33.73 -13.44
CA ALA A 3 -1.65 -33.14 -12.66
C ALA A 3 -1.58 -31.62 -12.79
N SER A 4 -2.73 -31.04 -13.12
CA SER A 4 -2.99 -29.63 -13.27
C SER A 4 -2.66 -28.88 -11.97
N ALA A 5 -1.79 -27.86 -12.05
CA ALA A 5 -1.55 -26.94 -10.95
C ALA A 5 -2.64 -25.85 -10.90
N SER A 6 -3.92 -26.24 -10.85
CA SER A 6 -5.06 -25.32 -10.91
C SER A 6 -6.06 -25.44 -9.75
N GLU A 7 -5.69 -26.04 -8.61
CA GLU A 7 -6.65 -26.31 -7.52
C GLU A 7 -6.16 -25.83 -6.14
N ARG A 8 -5.63 -24.61 -6.05
CA ARG A 8 -5.52 -23.90 -4.75
C ARG A 8 -5.97 -22.43 -4.76
N ASP A 9 -6.52 -21.95 -5.86
CA ASP A 9 -7.17 -20.64 -5.89
C ASP A 9 -8.61 -20.77 -5.39
N GLY A 10 -8.75 -21.01 -4.08
CA GLY A 10 -9.95 -20.58 -3.39
C GLY A 10 -9.99 -19.06 -3.51
N VAL A 11 -10.72 -18.57 -4.52
CA VAL A 11 -10.85 -17.16 -4.89
C VAL A 11 -11.31 -16.38 -3.66
N TRP A 12 -10.37 -15.72 -2.98
CA TRP A 12 -10.70 -14.80 -1.91
C TRP A 12 -11.54 -13.69 -2.52
N ASP A 13 -12.74 -13.47 -1.99
CA ASP A 13 -13.52 -12.31 -2.40
C ASP A 13 -12.90 -11.06 -1.78
N LEU A 14 -11.91 -10.50 -2.48
CA LEU A 14 -11.19 -9.30 -2.09
C LEU A 14 -12.11 -8.08 -1.95
N THR A 15 -13.35 -8.14 -2.47
CA THR A 15 -14.31 -7.05 -2.38
C THR A 15 -15.05 -7.01 -1.04
N THR A 16 -15.09 -8.13 -0.30
CA THR A 16 -15.82 -8.25 0.98
C THR A 16 -14.93 -8.59 2.16
N MET A 17 -13.67 -8.93 1.93
CA MET A 17 -12.68 -9.28 2.95
C MET A 17 -12.39 -8.10 3.92
N ARG A 18 -12.32 -8.38 5.22
CA ARG A 18 -11.99 -7.38 6.26
C ARG A 18 -10.48 -7.19 6.35
N GLU A 19 -10.03 -6.03 6.84
CA GLU A 19 -8.60 -5.73 7.02
C GLU A 19 -7.87 -6.77 7.89
N ASP A 20 -8.49 -7.20 8.98
CA ASP A 20 -7.92 -8.22 9.89
C ASP A 20 -7.76 -9.58 9.18
N ASP A 21 -8.66 -9.90 8.25
CA ASP A 21 -8.58 -11.12 7.43
C ASP A 21 -7.48 -10.99 6.38
N PHE A 22 -7.35 -9.82 5.73
CA PHE A 22 -6.26 -9.54 4.78
C PHE A 22 -4.89 -9.80 5.39
N GLU A 23 -4.66 -9.33 6.62
CA GLU A 23 -3.38 -9.50 7.33
C GLU A 23 -3.05 -10.98 7.56
N GLN A 24 -4.04 -11.83 7.87
CA GLN A 24 -3.84 -13.27 8.05
C GLN A 24 -3.48 -14.01 6.76
N HIS A 25 -3.86 -13.44 5.62
CA HIS A 25 -3.64 -14.02 4.30
C HIS A 25 -2.36 -13.51 3.62
N VAL A 26 -1.56 -12.66 4.29
CA VAL A 26 -0.28 -12.19 3.78
C VAL A 26 0.72 -13.35 3.75
N VAL A 27 1.24 -13.65 2.56
CA VAL A 27 2.25 -14.69 2.33
C VAL A 27 3.62 -14.07 2.07
N TYR A 28 3.65 -12.94 1.37
CA TYR A 28 4.88 -12.24 1.00
C TYR A 28 4.81 -10.79 1.44
N ILE A 29 5.87 -10.29 2.07
CA ILE A 29 6.01 -8.87 2.40
C ILE A 29 7.16 -8.34 1.55
N VAL A 30 6.87 -7.31 0.76
CA VAL A 30 7.87 -6.62 -0.06
C VAL A 30 8.20 -5.29 0.63
N PRO A 31 9.36 -5.20 1.30
CA PRO A 31 9.78 -3.95 1.94
C PRO A 31 10.24 -2.94 0.89
N ASP A 32 10.09 -1.67 1.24
CA ASP A 32 10.67 -0.56 0.49
C ASP A 32 12.20 -0.65 0.44
N VAL A 33 12.80 -0.06 -0.59
CA VAL A 33 14.24 0.17 -0.64
C VAL A 33 14.60 1.19 0.44
N PRO A 34 15.58 0.89 1.32
CA PRO A 34 16.04 1.86 2.31
C PRO A 34 16.53 3.15 1.65
N THR A 35 16.06 4.28 2.15
CA THR A 35 16.36 5.62 1.65
C THR A 35 16.80 6.51 2.80
N GLU A 36 17.70 7.46 2.52
CA GLU A 36 18.15 8.39 3.54
C GLU A 36 17.01 9.33 4.00
N PRO A 37 16.96 9.68 5.29
CA PRO A 37 16.02 10.69 5.79
C PRO A 37 16.20 12.01 5.02
N GLY A 38 15.10 12.60 4.56
CA GLY A 38 15.12 13.89 3.85
C GLY A 38 15.55 13.81 2.37
N CYS A 39 15.73 12.62 1.81
CA CYS A 39 15.97 12.44 0.38
C CYS A 39 14.85 13.09 -0.46
N PRO A 40 15.14 14.08 -1.33
CA PRO A 40 14.10 14.83 -2.05
C PRO A 40 13.21 13.95 -2.94
N ASN A 41 13.76 12.88 -3.51
CA ASN A 41 13.04 11.93 -4.36
C ASN A 41 12.73 10.62 -3.63
N ARG A 42 12.53 10.66 -2.31
CA ARG A 42 12.24 9.47 -1.48
C ARG A 42 11.15 8.57 -2.06
N ALA A 43 10.08 9.15 -2.62
CA ALA A 43 8.98 8.39 -3.20
C ALA A 43 9.42 7.50 -4.38
N GLU A 44 10.38 7.96 -5.18
CA GLU A 44 10.94 7.18 -6.29
C GLU A 44 12.05 6.24 -5.81
N SER A 45 12.92 6.70 -4.92
CA SER A 45 14.08 5.94 -4.46
C SER A 45 13.74 4.81 -3.49
N SER A 46 12.55 4.83 -2.88
CA SER A 46 12.04 3.75 -2.02
C SER A 46 11.38 2.61 -2.80
N LEU A 47 11.23 2.74 -4.13
CA LEU A 47 10.50 1.78 -4.95
C LEU A 47 11.11 0.37 -4.89
N PRO A 48 10.34 -0.66 -4.49
CA PRO A 48 10.80 -2.04 -4.51
C PRO A 48 11.25 -2.51 -5.90
N ARG A 49 12.28 -3.38 -5.95
CA ARG A 49 12.91 -3.85 -7.20
C ARG A 49 11.98 -4.61 -8.15
N ASN A 50 10.84 -5.11 -7.66
CA ASN A 50 9.82 -5.77 -8.46
C ASN A 50 8.85 -4.78 -9.14
N LEU A 51 9.07 -3.47 -8.98
CA LEU A 51 8.29 -2.39 -9.56
C LEU A 51 9.19 -1.40 -10.32
N VAL A 52 8.64 -0.78 -11.35
CA VAL A 52 9.25 0.34 -12.08
C VAL A 52 8.22 1.45 -12.32
N LEU A 53 8.70 2.69 -12.30
CA LEU A 53 7.92 3.86 -12.70
C LEU A 53 7.99 4.04 -14.22
N LYS A 54 6.83 4.27 -14.84
CA LYS A 54 6.73 4.63 -16.26
C LYS A 54 5.86 5.87 -16.43
N PRO A 55 6.08 6.70 -17.47
CA PRO A 55 5.16 7.77 -17.82
C PRO A 55 3.77 7.20 -18.10
N SER A 56 2.72 7.77 -17.49
CA SER A 56 1.35 7.42 -17.86
C SER A 56 1.04 7.99 -19.24
N GLN A 57 0.33 7.20 -20.07
CA GLN A 57 -0.20 7.68 -21.35
C GLN A 57 -1.59 8.33 -21.19
N ALA A 58 -2.25 8.11 -20.05
CA ALA A 58 -3.63 8.52 -19.80
C ALA A 58 -3.74 9.67 -18.77
N LEU A 59 -2.77 9.78 -17.86
CA LEU A 59 -2.71 10.81 -16.82
C LEU A 59 -1.45 11.66 -17.03
N SER A 60 -1.47 12.91 -16.59
CA SER A 60 -0.26 13.75 -16.50
C SER A 60 0.68 13.33 -15.35
N ASP A 61 0.57 12.09 -14.88
CA ASP A 61 1.30 11.52 -13.75
C ASP A 61 2.13 10.30 -14.18
N VAL A 62 2.80 9.67 -13.22
CA VAL A 62 3.54 8.41 -13.39
C VAL A 62 2.70 7.21 -12.96
N GLU A 63 2.93 6.06 -13.59
CA GLU A 63 2.30 4.77 -13.26
C GLU A 63 3.34 3.76 -12.78
N PHE A 64 2.90 2.85 -11.90
CA PHE A 64 3.71 1.73 -11.44
C PHE A 64 3.45 0.48 -12.29
N TRP A 65 4.52 -0.20 -12.66
CA TRP A 65 4.49 -1.43 -13.43
C TRP A 65 5.27 -2.52 -12.72
N SER A 66 4.76 -3.74 -12.70
CA SER A 66 5.54 -4.87 -12.22
C SER A 66 6.63 -5.24 -13.24
N THR A 67 7.81 -5.62 -12.73
CA THR A 67 8.90 -6.17 -13.58
C THR A 67 8.77 -7.68 -13.78
N GLY A 68 7.83 -8.31 -13.08
CA GLY A 68 7.52 -9.72 -13.16
C GLY A 68 6.17 -10.06 -12.52
N TYR A 69 5.95 -11.36 -12.30
CA TYR A 69 4.76 -11.84 -11.62
C TYR A 69 4.77 -11.45 -10.13
N ILE A 70 3.65 -10.91 -9.63
CA ILE A 70 3.43 -10.64 -8.21
C ILE A 70 2.47 -11.73 -7.69
N PRO A 71 2.91 -12.62 -6.79
CA PRO A 71 2.05 -13.66 -6.24
C PRO A 71 0.88 -13.10 -5.42
N THR A 72 -0.24 -13.82 -5.41
CA THR A 72 -1.37 -13.57 -4.49
C THR A 72 -0.88 -13.59 -3.04
N GLY A 73 -1.43 -12.71 -2.19
CA GLY A 73 -0.98 -12.54 -0.81
C GLY A 73 0.29 -11.71 -0.64
N THR A 74 0.75 -10.99 -1.68
CA THR A 74 1.85 -10.03 -1.56
C THR A 74 1.37 -8.71 -0.97
N ARG A 75 2.00 -8.26 0.12
CA ARG A 75 1.78 -6.97 0.77
C ARG A 75 2.94 -6.01 0.49
N PHE A 76 2.59 -4.78 0.08
CA PHE A 76 3.49 -3.64 -0.04
C PHE A 76 3.20 -2.59 1.03
N GLY A 77 4.16 -1.73 1.32
CA GLY A 77 4.03 -0.65 2.30
C GLY A 77 4.58 -1.00 3.68
N PRO A 78 4.22 -0.22 4.72
CA PRO A 78 3.07 0.69 4.80
C PRO A 78 3.19 1.96 3.95
N LEU A 79 2.08 2.63 3.70
CA LEU A 79 2.08 3.96 3.09
C LEU A 79 2.83 4.95 4.00
N VAL A 80 3.74 5.72 3.41
CA VAL A 80 4.49 6.77 4.12
C VAL A 80 4.22 8.13 3.50
N GLY A 81 3.97 9.13 4.34
CA GLY A 81 3.74 10.51 3.94
C GLY A 81 3.62 11.43 5.16
N GLU A 82 3.27 12.69 4.91
CA GLU A 82 2.98 13.63 5.98
C GLU A 82 1.65 13.29 6.66
N VAL A 83 1.64 13.28 8.00
CA VAL A 83 0.46 12.95 8.80
C VAL A 83 -0.15 14.25 9.33
N TYR A 84 -1.44 14.43 9.06
CA TYR A 84 -2.19 15.59 9.49
C TYR A 84 -3.36 15.16 10.40
N ALA A 85 -3.50 15.83 11.55
CA ALA A 85 -4.74 15.77 12.32
C ALA A 85 -5.88 16.44 11.53
N LYS A 86 -7.13 16.10 11.85
CA LYS A 86 -8.33 16.56 11.11
C LYS A 86 -8.39 18.09 10.97
N ASP A 87 -8.00 18.80 12.01
CA ASP A 87 -7.99 20.26 12.15
C ASP A 87 -6.63 20.91 11.79
N ALA A 88 -5.60 20.10 11.54
CA ALA A 88 -4.25 20.55 11.22
C ALA A 88 -3.89 20.44 9.72
N VAL A 89 -4.86 20.13 8.84
CA VAL A 89 -4.62 20.07 7.39
C VAL A 89 -4.42 21.49 6.84
N PRO A 90 -3.30 21.81 6.18
CA PRO A 90 -3.09 23.11 5.55
C PRO A 90 -4.14 23.40 4.47
N ASN A 91 -4.62 24.64 4.38
CA ASN A 91 -5.57 25.05 3.34
C ASN A 91 -5.01 24.94 1.91
N THR A 92 -3.68 24.97 1.78
CA THR A 92 -2.96 24.82 0.50
C THR A 92 -2.63 23.37 0.16
N ALA A 93 -2.94 22.42 1.04
CA ALA A 93 -2.57 21.02 0.82
C ALA A 93 -3.32 20.43 -0.37
N ASN A 94 -2.58 19.79 -1.27
CA ASN A 94 -3.17 19.05 -2.37
C ASN A 94 -3.79 17.75 -1.84
N ARG A 95 -5.12 17.71 -1.78
CA ARG A 95 -5.89 16.58 -1.24
C ARG A 95 -5.94 15.36 -2.16
N LYS A 96 -5.37 15.43 -3.38
CA LYS A 96 -5.31 14.32 -4.36
C LYS A 96 -4.63 13.08 -3.81
N TYR A 97 -3.62 13.23 -2.94
CA TYR A 97 -2.81 12.13 -2.41
C TYR A 97 -3.11 11.82 -0.94
N PHE A 98 -4.24 12.28 -0.42
CA PHE A 98 -4.62 12.07 0.98
C PHE A 98 -5.20 10.68 1.19
N TRP A 99 -4.71 9.99 2.22
CA TRP A 99 -5.28 8.76 2.74
C TRP A 99 -5.84 9.03 4.14
N ARG A 100 -7.08 8.59 4.41
CA ARG A 100 -7.71 8.74 5.73
C ARG A 100 -7.41 7.50 6.56
N VAL A 101 -6.83 7.70 7.74
CA VAL A 101 -6.63 6.62 8.72
C VAL A 101 -7.78 6.67 9.72
N GLN A 102 -8.47 5.55 9.90
CA GLN A 102 -9.47 5.39 10.96
C GLN A 102 -8.79 4.81 12.19
N ILE A 103 -8.74 5.59 13.26
CA ILE A 103 -8.33 5.08 14.56
C ILE A 103 -9.58 4.51 15.20
N LYS A 104 -9.60 3.20 15.47
CA LYS A 104 -10.65 2.58 16.27
C LYS A 104 -10.51 3.15 17.70
N GLU A 105 -11.32 4.13 18.05
CA GLU A 105 -11.45 4.55 19.45
C GLU A 105 -12.14 3.39 20.19
N GLU A 106 -11.43 2.71 21.10
CA GLU A 106 -12.10 1.80 22.03
C GLU A 106 -12.94 2.64 23.00
N PRO A 107 -14.27 2.45 23.06
CA PRO A 107 -15.10 3.19 24.00
C PRO A 107 -14.71 2.80 25.44
N GLY A 108 -14.04 3.69 26.17
CA GLY A 108 -13.83 3.54 27.62
C GLY A 108 -12.45 3.87 28.18
N GLN A 109 -11.45 4.21 27.35
CA GLN A 109 -10.08 4.41 27.83
C GLN A 109 -9.66 5.88 27.98
N TRP A 110 -10.59 6.73 28.45
CA TRP A 110 -10.24 8.08 28.89
C TRP A 110 -9.38 7.98 30.15
N PRO A 111 -8.16 8.56 30.19
CA PRO A 111 -7.47 8.74 31.46
C PRO A 111 -8.34 9.64 32.35
N LYS A 112 -8.63 9.17 33.57
CA LYS A 112 -9.35 9.93 34.60
C LYS A 112 -8.52 11.10 35.10
#